data_AF-A0AA42LN68-F1
#
_entry.id   AF-A0AA42LN68-F1
#
_cell.length_a   1.000
_cell.length_b   1.000
_cell.length_c   1.000
_cell.angle_alpha   90.00
_cell.angle_beta   90.00
_cell.angle_gamma   90.00
#
_symmetry.space_group_name_H-M   'P 1'
#
loop_
_entity.id
_entity.type
_entity.pdbx_description
1 polymer ?
#
loop_
_entity_poly.entity_id
_entity_poly.type
_entity_poly.pdbx_seq_one_letter_code
_entity_poly.pdbx_strand_id
1 'polypeptide(L)'
;MPLNPLSVLMYQPADSSARRLVDIGSALPPSAASASHGTYEVLRLTPSMRLLTWRREGARFDLSCTGRIQVWAEQRLAASECADDCRTHGVSPLEQDDVAYLEAYLLARDRAWNNSDSPGKPTL
;
A
#
# COMPACT_ATOMS: atom_id res chain seq x y z
N MET A 1 11.11 7.24 3.20
CA MET A 1 10.08 7.03 4.24
C MET A 1 10.32 5.69 4.94
N PRO A 2 10.30 5.61 6.27
CA PRO A 2 10.36 4.33 6.99
C PRO A 2 9.07 3.52 6.78
N LEU A 3 9.15 2.19 6.95
CA LEU A 3 7.97 1.33 6.96
C LEU A 3 7.34 1.34 8.35
N ASN A 4 6.33 2.18 8.54
CA ASN A 4 5.57 2.28 9.77
C ASN A 4 4.20 1.61 9.60
N PRO A 5 3.54 1.17 10.69
CA PRO A 5 2.15 0.77 10.63
C PRO A 5 1.27 1.87 10.05
N LEU A 6 0.32 1.50 9.20
CA LEU A 6 -0.60 2.40 8.52
C LEU A 6 -2.02 2.15 9.00
N SER A 7 -2.78 3.21 9.21
CA SER A 7 -4.22 3.11 9.44
C SER A 7 -4.93 3.38 8.10
N VAL A 8 -5.79 2.45 7.70
CA VAL A 8 -6.49 2.47 6.41
C VAL A 8 -7.98 2.33 6.62
N LEU A 9 -8.76 2.99 5.77
CA LEU A 9 -10.20 2.82 5.66
C LEU A 9 -10.48 1.88 4.50
N MET A 10 -11.07 0.73 4.80
CA MET A 10 -11.48 -0.25 3.81
C MET A 10 -13.00 -0.21 3.65
N TYR A 11 -13.47 -0.41 2.42
CA TYR A 11 -14.88 -0.64 2.13
C TYR A 11 -15.08 -2.05 1.60
N GLN A 12 -16.02 -2.77 2.20
CA GLN A 12 -16.49 -4.06 1.72
C GLN A 12 -17.96 -3.90 1.24
N PRO A 13 -18.23 -4.03 -0.07
CA PRO A 13 -19.60 -4.06 -0.57
C PRO A 13 -20.41 -5.21 0.02
N ALA A 14 -21.71 -5.03 0.25
CA ALA A 14 -22.58 -6.07 0.82
C ALA A 14 -22.70 -7.32 -0.08
N ASP A 15 -22.53 -7.15 -1.40
CA ASP A 15 -22.59 -8.18 -2.42
C ASP A 15 -21.22 -8.79 -2.76
N SER A 16 -20.16 -8.42 -2.04
CA SER A 16 -18.79 -8.84 -2.35
C SER A 16 -17.96 -9.17 -1.11
N SER A 17 -17.10 -10.18 -1.23
CA SER A 17 -16.03 -10.43 -0.27
C SER A 17 -14.79 -9.56 -0.52
N ALA A 18 -14.72 -8.88 -1.67
CA ALA A 18 -13.58 -8.05 -2.03
C ALA A 18 -13.61 -6.71 -1.28
N ARG A 19 -12.53 -6.41 -0.57
CA ARG A 19 -12.33 -5.15 0.12
C ARG A 19 -11.60 -4.16 -0.78
N ARG A 20 -11.92 -2.88 -0.65
CA ARG A 20 -11.30 -1.80 -1.41
C ARG A 20 -10.71 -0.77 -0.45
N LEU A 21 -9.49 -0.32 -0.72
CA LEU A 21 -8.87 0.77 -0.01
C LEU A 21 -9.54 2.10 -0.39
N VAL A 22 -10.05 2.82 0.60
CA VAL A 22 -10.75 4.11 0.41
C VAL A 22 -9.86 5.27 0.82
N ASP A 23 -9.25 5.17 2.00
CA ASP A 23 -8.42 6.25 2.53
C ASP A 23 -7.31 5.74 3.46
N ILE A 24 -6.31 6.59 3.71
CA ILE A 24 -5.12 6.30 4.50
C ILE A 24 -4.82 7.52 5.38
N GLY A 25 -4.76 7.35 6.69
CA GLY A 25 -4.48 8.48 7.58
C GLY A 25 -4.52 8.13 9.07
N SER A 26 -3.87 8.98 9.87
CA SER A 26 -3.85 8.86 11.33
C SER A 26 -5.15 9.32 12.02
N ALA A 27 -6.00 10.06 11.29
CA ALA A 27 -7.26 10.62 11.78
C ALA A 27 -8.47 10.01 11.06
N LEU A 28 -8.45 8.70 10.81
CA LEU A 28 -9.62 8.01 10.26
C LEU A 28 -10.72 7.97 11.34
N PRO A 29 -11.95 8.41 11.01
CA PRO A 29 -13.05 8.36 11.96
C PRO A 29 -13.32 6.90 12.35
N PRO A 30 -13.74 6.62 13.60
CA PRO A 30 -14.15 5.28 13.99
C PRO A 30 -15.24 4.78 13.04
N SER A 31 -15.15 3.51 12.64
CA SER A 31 -16.03 2.86 11.67
C SER A 31 -17.49 3.28 11.86
N ALA A 32 -18.04 3.95 10.85
CA ALA A 32 -19.47 4.23 10.80
C ALA A 32 -20.20 2.91 10.53
N ALA A 33 -21.29 2.68 11.26
CA ALA A 33 -22.07 1.44 11.26
C ALA A 33 -22.38 0.92 9.85
N SER A 34 -22.46 -0.41 9.72
CA SER A 34 -22.86 -1.12 8.50
C SER A 34 -24.07 -0.47 7.84
N ALA A 35 -23.90 -0.04 6.59
CA ALA A 35 -24.99 0.46 5.76
C ALA A 35 -25.58 -0.71 4.96
N SER A 36 -26.79 -0.54 4.43
CA SER A 36 -27.43 -1.51 3.52
C SER A 36 -26.60 -1.86 2.28
N HIS A 37 -25.62 -1.03 1.95
CA HIS A 37 -24.78 -1.16 0.75
C HIS A 37 -23.41 -1.80 1.03
N GLY A 38 -22.98 -1.88 2.28
CA GLY A 38 -21.68 -2.41 2.65
C GLY A 38 -21.17 -1.89 3.99
N THR A 39 -19.95 -2.30 4.31
CA THR A 39 -19.31 -2.01 5.59
C THR A 39 -18.02 -1.23 5.37
N TYR A 40 -17.85 -0.15 6.13
CA TYR A 40 -16.59 0.57 6.23
C TYR A 40 -15.84 0.11 7.48
N GLU A 41 -14.60 -0.32 7.33
CA GLU A 41 -13.77 -0.81 8.43
C GLU A 41 -12.45 -0.05 8.46
N VAL A 42 -12.06 0.44 9.64
CA VAL A 42 -10.71 0.98 9.84
C VAL A 42 -9.80 -0.17 10.26
N LEU A 43 -8.76 -0.42 9.47
CA LEU A 43 -7.76 -1.46 9.73
C LEU A 43 -6.40 -0.84 10.01
N ARG A 44 -5.60 -1.53 10.83
CA ARG A 44 -4.19 -1.20 11.05
C ARG A 44 -3.31 -2.20 10.33
N LEU A 45 -2.72 -1.80 9.21
CA LEU A 45 -1.78 -2.62 8.45
C LEU A 45 -0.38 -2.46 9.04
N THR A 46 0.24 -3.58 9.42
CA THR A 46 1.60 -3.61 9.98
C THR A 46 2.53 -4.22 8.93
N PRO A 47 3.71 -3.63 8.65
CA PRO A 47 4.66 -4.24 7.73
C PRO A 47 5.10 -5.60 8.27
N SER A 48 5.15 -6.61 7.41
CA SER A 48 5.69 -7.91 7.78
C SER A 48 7.19 -7.83 8.07
N MET A 49 7.71 -8.84 8.78
CA MET A 49 9.15 -8.98 8.99
C MET A 49 9.93 -9.08 7.68
N ARG A 50 9.33 -9.64 6.64
CA ARG A 50 9.94 -9.75 5.30
C ARG A 50 10.14 -8.38 4.68
N LEU A 51 9.11 -7.53 4.69
CA LEU A 51 9.21 -6.15 4.19
C LEU A 51 10.21 -5.31 4.99
N LEU A 52 10.22 -5.48 6.32
CA LEU A 52 11.18 -4.79 7.19
C LEU A 52 12.63 -5.22 6.90
N THR A 53 12.87 -6.49 6.60
CA THR A 53 14.19 -7.00 6.20
C THR A 53 14.62 -6.42 4.86
N TRP A 54 13.78 -6.53 3.82
CA TRP A 54 14.08 -5.93 2.52
C TRP A 54 14.35 -4.43 2.61
N ARG A 55 13.58 -3.70 3.43
CA ARG A 55 13.81 -2.27 3.63
C ARG A 55 15.18 -1.99 4.25
N ARG A 56 15.60 -2.78 5.24
CA ARG A 56 16.92 -2.67 5.89
C ARG A 56 18.06 -2.98 4.92
N GLU A 57 17.84 -3.92 4.00
CA GLU A 57 18.78 -4.29 2.93
C GLU A 57 18.80 -3.28 1.77
N GLY A 58 18.03 -2.19 1.85
CA GLY A 58 18.02 -1.15 0.82
C GLY A 58 17.09 -1.41 -0.35
N ALA A 59 16.18 -2.38 -0.25
CA ALA A 59 15.21 -2.64 -1.30
C ALA A 59 14.28 -1.44 -1.56
N ARG A 60 13.89 -1.30 -2.82
CA ARG A 60 12.90 -0.33 -3.30
C ARG A 60 11.57 -1.04 -3.56
N PHE A 61 10.49 -0.40 -3.15
CA PHE A 61 9.13 -0.81 -3.46
C PHE A 61 8.56 0.15 -4.51
N ASP A 62 7.98 -0.39 -5.57
CA ASP A 62 7.46 0.38 -6.70
C ASP A 62 6.23 -0.26 -7.33
N LEU A 63 5.56 0.50 -8.20
CA LEU A 63 4.53 0.01 -9.08
C LEU A 63 5.11 -0.25 -10.48
N SER A 64 4.72 -1.35 -11.10
CA SER A 64 4.95 -1.59 -12.51
C SER A 64 4.12 -0.60 -13.36
N CYS A 65 4.37 -0.57 -14.67
CA CYS A 65 3.55 0.20 -15.62
C CYS A 65 2.08 -0.22 -15.66
N THR A 66 1.75 -1.43 -15.19
CA THR A 66 0.38 -1.94 -15.06
C THR A 66 -0.20 -1.81 -13.65
N GLY A 67 0.50 -1.10 -12.76
CA GLY A 67 0.06 -0.86 -11.38
C GLY A 67 0.25 -2.05 -10.44
N ARG A 68 1.10 -3.04 -10.80
CA ARG A 68 1.41 -4.19 -9.93
C ARG A 68 2.59 -3.89 -9.03
N ILE A 69 2.52 -4.36 -7.79
CA ILE A 69 3.59 -4.09 -6.81
C ILE A 69 4.83 -4.93 -7.12
N GLN A 70 5.98 -4.27 -7.13
CA GLN A 70 7.29 -4.87 -7.35
C GLN A 70 8.26 -4.48 -6.22
N VAL A 71 9.07 -5.45 -5.80
CA VAL A 71 10.17 -5.25 -4.85
C VAL A 71 11.49 -5.43 -5.58
N TRP A 72 12.34 -4.42 -5.52
CA TRP A 72 13.62 -4.38 -6.21
C TRP A 72 14.76 -4.36 -5.20
N ALA A 73 15.65 -5.35 -5.26
CA ALA A 73 16.92 -5.33 -4.56
C ALA A 73 17.98 -4.85 -5.57
N GLU A 74 18.47 -3.63 -5.39
CA GLU A 74 19.31 -2.95 -6.36
C GLU A 74 18.65 -2.89 -7.75
N GLN A 75 19.20 -3.57 -8.75
CA GLN A 75 18.70 -3.63 -10.13
C GLN A 75 17.94 -4.93 -10.43
N ARG A 76 17.76 -5.82 -9.44
CA ARG A 76 17.12 -7.12 -9.63
C ARG A 76 15.76 -7.15 -8.95
N LEU A 77 14.76 -7.68 -9.65
CA LEU A 77 13.47 -7.98 -9.07
C LEU A 77 13.66 -9.05 -7.99
N ALA A 78 13.18 -8.78 -6.77
CA ALA A 78 13.27 -9.66 -5.62
C ALA A 78 11.94 -10.37 -5.34
N ALA A 79 10.82 -9.67 -5.57
CA ALA A 79 9.46 -10.21 -5.49
C ALA A 79 8.49 -9.37 -6.34
N SER A 80 7.38 -9.97 -6.75
CA SER A 80 6.31 -9.28 -7.49
C SER A 80 4.93 -9.78 -7.09
N GLU A 81 3.93 -8.91 -7.18
CA GLU A 81 2.51 -9.27 -7.14
C GLU A 81 2.07 -9.97 -8.45
N CYS A 82 2.75 -9.66 -9.56
CA CYS A 82 2.41 -10.19 -10.86
C CYS A 82 2.94 -11.63 -11.02
N ALA A 83 2.04 -12.58 -11.26
CA ALA A 83 2.40 -13.99 -11.47
C ALA A 83 3.31 -14.19 -12.70
N ASP A 84 3.17 -13.35 -13.73
CA ASP A 84 3.98 -13.44 -14.96
C ASP A 84 5.41 -12.95 -14.72
N ASP A 85 5.59 -11.89 -13.93
CA ASP A 85 6.92 -11.43 -13.50
C ASP A 85 7.61 -12.53 -12.67
N CYS A 86 6.87 -13.17 -11.77
CA CYS A 86 7.39 -14.25 -10.93
C CYS A 86 7.92 -15.42 -11.78
N ARG A 87 7.16 -15.83 -12.81
CA ARG A 87 7.59 -16.90 -13.73
C ARG A 87 8.77 -16.48 -14.61
N THR A 88 8.73 -15.26 -15.15
CA THR A 88 9.76 -14.74 -16.06
C THR A 88 11.11 -14.55 -15.35
N HIS A 89 11.09 -14.02 -14.14
CA HIS A 89 12.31 -13.66 -13.40
C HIS A 89 12.71 -14.70 -12.33
N GLY A 90 11.90 -15.74 -12.12
CA GLY A 90 12.15 -16.77 -11.11
C GLY A 90 12.13 -16.22 -9.69
N VAL A 91 11.26 -15.23 -9.42
CA VAL A 91 11.16 -14.56 -8.12
C VAL A 91 9.94 -15.03 -7.33
N SER A 92 10.00 -14.88 -6.01
CA SER A 92 8.89 -15.25 -5.14
C SER A 92 7.70 -14.28 -5.29
N PRO A 93 6.46 -14.79 -5.24
CA PRO A 93 5.28 -13.92 -5.20
C PRO A 93 5.20 -13.15 -3.88
N LEU A 94 4.61 -11.96 -3.93
CA LEU A 94 4.21 -11.24 -2.73
C LEU A 94 3.03 -11.94 -2.04
N GLU A 95 3.06 -11.92 -0.72
CA GLU A 95 1.95 -12.42 0.11
C GLU A 95 0.85 -11.36 0.16
N GLN A 96 -0.41 -11.78 0.35
CA GLN A 96 -1.55 -10.86 0.29
C GLN A 96 -1.45 -9.72 1.31
N ASP A 97 -0.97 -10.00 2.51
CA ASP A 97 -0.77 -8.99 3.56
C ASP A 97 0.34 -7.98 3.18
N ASP A 98 1.40 -8.46 2.52
CA ASP A 98 2.46 -7.60 1.99
C ASP A 98 1.94 -6.72 0.85
N VAL A 99 1.11 -7.28 -0.03
CA VAL A 99 0.46 -6.52 -1.13
C VAL A 99 -0.42 -5.42 -0.55
N ALA A 100 -1.30 -5.74 0.39
CA ALA A 100 -2.20 -4.77 1.02
C ALA A 100 -1.43 -3.64 1.72
N TYR A 101 -0.36 -3.99 2.46
CA TYR A 101 0.49 -2.99 3.11
C TYR A 101 1.24 -2.12 2.09
N LEU A 102 1.86 -2.72 1.08
CA LEU A 102 2.64 -1.99 0.08
C LEU A 102 1.78 -1.10 -0.81
N GLU A 103 0.55 -1.52 -1.14
CA GLU A 103 -0.43 -0.69 -1.85
C GLU A 103 -0.70 0.60 -1.07
N ALA A 104 -1.06 0.48 0.20
CA ALA A 104 -1.30 1.62 1.08
C ALA A 104 -0.03 2.47 1.25
N TYR A 105 1.13 1.86 1.44
CA TYR A 105 2.40 2.57 1.60
C TYR A 105 2.77 3.40 0.36
N LEU A 106 2.61 2.84 -0.84
CA LEU A 106 2.93 3.51 -2.10
C LEU A 106 1.98 4.69 -2.37
N LEU A 107 0.69 4.51 -2.12
CA LEU A 107 -0.30 5.59 -2.23
C LEU A 107 -0.07 6.70 -1.21
N ALA A 108 0.26 6.37 0.04
CA ALA A 108 0.58 7.35 1.07
C ALA A 108 1.86 8.13 0.74
N ARG A 109 2.88 7.45 0.20
CA ARG A 109 4.13 8.07 -0.26
C ARG A 109 3.89 9.06 -1.39
N ASP A 110 3.07 8.70 -2.36
CA ASP A 110 2.73 9.57 -3.50
C ASP A 110 1.93 10.80 -3.07
N ARG A 111 0.92 10.62 -2.21
CA ARG A 111 0.18 11.75 -1.60
C ARG A 111 1.09 12.70 -0.83
N ALA A 112 2.02 12.15 -0.04
CA ALA A 112 2.98 12.97 0.71
C ALA A 112 3.86 13.80 -0.24
N TRP A 113 4.34 13.19 -1.34
CA TRP A 113 5.10 13.88 -2.37
C TRP A 113 4.30 15.02 -3.01
N ASN A 114 3.07 14.74 -3.46
CA ASN A 114 2.19 15.73 -4.08
C ASN A 114 1.82 16.87 -3.12
N ASN A 115 1.68 16.59 -1.82
CA ASN A 115 1.41 17.62 -0.81
C ASN A 115 2.63 18.49 -0.47
N SER A 116 3.86 17.94 -0.57
CA SER A 116 5.09 18.73 -0.38
C SER A 116 5.38 19.72 -1.52
N ASP A 117 4.78 19.54 -2.70
CA ASP A 117 4.91 20.44 -3.85
C ASP A 117 3.92 21.62 -3.82
N SER A 118 3.30 21.90 -2.68
CA SER A 118 2.52 23.13 -2.47
C SER A 118 3.39 24.21 -1.81
N PRO A 119 4.13 25.07 -2.55
CA PRO A 119 4.56 26.33 -2.02
C PRO A 119 3.30 27.19 -1.84
N GLY A 120 2.77 27.19 -0.62
CA GLY A 120 1.85 28.23 -0.19
C GLY A 120 2.51 29.57 -0.47
N LYS A 121 2.05 30.26 -1.51
CA LYS A 121 2.42 31.66 -1.76
C LYS A 121 2.15 32.45 -0.47
N PRO A 122 3.11 33.25 0.03
CA PRO A 122 2.79 34.24 1.04
C PRO A 122 1.86 35.26 0.36
N THR A 123 0.61 35.31 0.81
CA THR A 123 -0.29 36.42 0.49
C THR A 123 0.28 37.65 1.20
N LEU A 124 0.75 38.60 0.40
CA LEU A 124 1.06 39.98 0.81
C LEU A 124 -0.15 40.66 1.43
#